data_AF-A0A7X6UKT9-F1
#
_entry.id   AF-A0A7X6UKT9-F1
#
_cell.length_a   1.000
_cell.length_b   1.000
_cell.length_c   1.000
_cell.angle_alpha   90.00
_cell.angle_beta   90.00
_cell.angle_gamma   90.00
#
_symmetry.space_group_name_H-M   'P 1'
#
loop_
_entity.id
_entity.type
_entity.pdbx_description
1 polymer ?
#
loop_
_entity_poly.entity_id
_entity_poly.type
_entity_poly.pdbx_seq_one_letter_code
_entity_poly.pdbx_strand_id
1 'polypeptide(L)'
;QSNEFKLLLKEHQVLLIGKLSNVFADYLKCYLGISPAGSITIDHYDQIIQIEKMIQNISFDIALLSAGSNAVILAPFIASYNKVALDIGRAMNPRLWPKSAASSE
;
A
#
# COMPACT_ATOMS: atom_id res chain seq x y z
N GLN A 1 14.72 -3.21 9.32
CA GLN A 1 13.26 -2.99 9.21
C GLN A 1 12.60 -3.62 10.42
N SER A 2 11.61 -2.94 11.00
CA SER A 2 10.97 -3.38 12.23
C SER A 2 10.12 -4.65 11.99
N ASN A 3 10.16 -5.61 12.91
CA ASN A 3 9.39 -6.86 12.80
C ASN A 3 7.87 -6.56 12.84
N GLU A 4 7.48 -5.48 13.51
CA GLU A 4 6.12 -5.04 13.72
C GLU A 4 5.43 -4.68 12.40
N PHE A 5 6.12 -4.00 11.47
CA PHE A 5 5.54 -3.69 10.17
C PHE A 5 5.27 -4.95 9.33
N LYS A 6 6.18 -5.93 9.39
CA LYS A 6 5.97 -7.22 8.71
C LYS A 6 4.82 -8.01 9.34
N LEU A 7 4.67 -7.95 10.66
CA LEU A 7 3.54 -8.58 11.36
C LEU A 7 2.22 -7.93 10.96
N LEU A 8 2.14 -6.59 10.96
CA LEU A 8 0.97 -5.85 10.49
C LEU A 8 0.54 -6.28 9.08
N LEU A 9 1.50 -6.40 8.15
CA LEU A 9 1.23 -6.84 6.78
C LEU A 9 0.79 -8.31 6.66
N LYS A 10 1.10 -9.16 7.64
CA LYS A 10 0.73 -10.59 7.67
C LYS A 10 -0.60 -10.83 8.36
N GLU A 11 -0.92 -10.04 9.39
CA GLU A 11 -2.09 -10.23 10.23
C GLU A 11 -3.34 -9.51 9.70
N HIS A 12 -3.16 -8.54 8.80
CA HIS A 12 -4.25 -7.74 8.23
C HIS A 12 -4.35 -7.88 6.72
N GLN A 13 -5.56 -7.76 6.19
CA GLN A 13 -5.78 -7.62 4.76
C GLN A 13 -5.42 -6.20 4.35
N VAL A 14 -4.29 -6.03 3.65
CA VAL A 14 -3.74 -4.71 3.32
C VAL A 14 -4.02 -4.32 1.88
N LEU A 15 -4.62 -3.16 1.67
CA LEU A 15 -4.77 -2.51 0.37
C LEU A 15 -3.61 -1.52 0.13
N LEU A 16 -2.95 -1.59 -1.02
CA LEU A 16 -1.89 -0.67 -1.39
C LEU A 16 -2.42 0.40 -2.36
N ILE A 17 -2.22 1.68 -2.07
CA ILE A 17 -2.62 2.78 -2.96
C ILE A 17 -1.46 3.73 -3.18
N GLY A 18 -1.09 3.95 -4.44
CA GLY A 18 0.03 4.83 -4.79
C GLY A 18 0.59 4.53 -6.18
N LYS A 19 1.39 5.44 -6.72
CA LYS A 19 1.96 5.29 -8.08
C LYS A 19 2.74 3.99 -8.29
N LEU A 20 3.41 3.51 -7.24
CA LEU A 20 4.25 2.30 -7.26
C LEU A 20 3.63 1.13 -6.50
N SER A 21 2.31 1.15 -6.26
CA SER A 21 1.61 0.13 -5.46
C SER A 21 1.75 -1.27 -6.05
N ASN A 22 1.63 -1.42 -7.37
CA ASN A 22 1.80 -2.71 -8.05
C ASN A 22 3.23 -3.26 -7.88
N VAL A 23 4.25 -2.40 -8.07
CA VAL A 23 5.66 -2.80 -7.89
C VAL A 23 5.93 -3.22 -6.45
N PHE A 24 5.31 -2.53 -5.48
CA PHE A 24 5.43 -2.90 -4.08
C PHE A 24 4.68 -4.20 -3.76
N ALA A 25 3.51 -4.44 -4.37
CA ALA A 25 2.78 -5.69 -4.24
C ALA A 25 3.63 -6.89 -4.71
N ASP A 26 4.29 -6.74 -5.87
CA ASP A 26 5.20 -7.76 -6.39
C ASP A 26 6.39 -7.99 -5.45
N TYR A 27 6.97 -6.93 -4.89
CA TYR A 27 8.04 -7.05 -3.91
C TYR A 27 7.60 -7.80 -2.65
N LEU A 28 6.45 -7.43 -2.07
CA LEU A 28 5.90 -8.11 -0.90
C LEU A 28 5.67 -9.59 -1.16
N LYS A 29 5.13 -9.92 -2.33
CA LYS A 29 4.85 -11.31 -2.72
C LYS A 29 6.13 -12.11 -2.94
N CYS A 30 7.06 -11.61 -3.74
CA CYS A 30 8.26 -12.33 -4.15
C CYS A 30 9.32 -12.43 -3.05
N TYR A 31 9.48 -11.38 -2.22
CA TYR A 31 10.58 -11.31 -1.26
C TYR A 31 10.15 -11.51 0.19
N LEU A 32 8.87 -11.27 0.52
CA LEU A 32 8.35 -11.41 1.89
C LEU A 32 7.27 -12.48 2.03
N GLY A 33 6.81 -13.08 0.92
CA GLY A 33 5.73 -14.08 0.92
C GLY A 33 4.38 -13.50 1.38
N ILE A 34 4.18 -12.20 1.22
CA ILE A 34 2.96 -11.49 1.66
C ILE A 34 2.15 -11.10 0.42
N SER A 35 0.87 -11.47 0.39
CA SER A 35 -0.05 -11.08 -0.68
C SER A 35 -1.00 -10.00 -0.16
N PRO A 36 -0.91 -8.76 -0.65
CA PRO A 36 -1.88 -7.70 -0.35
C PRO A 36 -3.29 -8.07 -0.82
N ALA A 37 -4.31 -7.48 -0.19
CA ALA A 37 -5.71 -7.60 -0.60
C ALA A 37 -5.97 -7.01 -1.99
N GLY A 38 -5.15 -6.03 -2.38
CA GLY A 38 -5.16 -5.44 -3.70
C GLY A 38 -4.13 -4.32 -3.82
N SER A 39 -3.95 -3.84 -5.05
CA SER A 39 -3.14 -2.65 -5.34
C SER A 39 -3.89 -1.74 -6.31
N ILE A 40 -3.89 -0.45 -6.01
CA ILE A 40 -4.51 0.59 -6.83
C ILE A 40 -3.43 1.62 -7.17
N THR A 41 -3.24 1.87 -8.46
CA THR A 41 -2.35 2.95 -8.92
C THR A 41 -3.13 4.26 -8.95
N ILE A 42 -2.50 5.32 -8.42
CA ILE A 42 -2.98 6.69 -8.53
C ILE A 42 -1.83 7.59 -8.95
N ASP A 43 -2.06 8.41 -9.97
CA ASP A 43 -1.11 9.36 -10.54
C ASP A 43 -1.61 10.80 -10.40
N HIS A 44 -2.92 11.02 -10.56
CA HIS A 44 -3.55 12.33 -10.61
C HIS A 44 -4.80 12.41 -9.74
N TYR A 45 -5.16 13.63 -9.31
CA TYR A 45 -6.26 13.86 -8.37
C TYR A 45 -7.65 13.63 -8.99
N ASP A 46 -7.77 13.71 -10.31
CA ASP A 46 -9.01 13.45 -11.06
C ASP A 46 -9.43 11.97 -11.00
N GLN A 47 -8.50 11.07 -10.66
CA GLN A 47 -8.76 9.65 -10.48
C GLN A 47 -9.42 9.31 -9.13
N ILE A 48 -9.51 10.26 -8.19
CA ILE A 48 -9.98 10.01 -6.82
C ILE A 48 -11.37 9.36 -6.81
N ILE A 49 -12.35 9.90 -7.56
CA ILE A 49 -13.73 9.36 -7.59
C ILE A 49 -13.77 7.93 -8.12
N GLN A 50 -12.94 7.59 -9.11
CA GLN A 50 -12.84 6.23 -9.61
C GLN A 50 -12.24 5.30 -8.55
N ILE A 51 -11.19 5.75 -7.87
CA ILE A 51 -10.50 4.99 -6.83
C ILE A 51 -11.39 4.73 -5.63
N GLU A 52 -12.20 5.71 -5.22
CA GLU A 52 -13.21 5.55 -4.18
C GLU A 52 -14.17 4.39 -4.49
N LYS A 53 -14.64 4.29 -5.74
CA LYS A 53 -15.48 3.17 -6.20
C LYS A 53 -14.73 1.85 -6.20
N MET A 54 -13.44 1.84 -6.56
CA MET A 54 -12.62 0.63 -6.52
C MET A 54 -12.42 0.15 -5.07
N ILE A 55 -12.12 1.07 -4.15
CA ILE A 55 -11.92 0.78 -2.71
C ILE A 55 -13.15 0.08 -2.12
N GLN A 56 -14.36 0.52 -2.47
CA GLN A 56 -15.61 -0.07 -1.97
C GLN A 56 -15.79 -1.55 -2.38
N ASN A 57 -15.13 -1.99 -3.45
CA ASN A 57 -15.24 -3.36 -3.97
C ASN A 57 -14.11 -4.28 -3.48
N ILE A 58 -13.22 -3.79 -2.62
CA ILE A 58 -12.08 -4.56 -2.10
C ILE A 58 -12.30 -4.78 -0.60
N SER A 59 -12.18 -6.04 -0.15
CA SER A 59 -12.17 -6.36 1.27
C SER A 59 -10.76 -6.18 1.83
N PHE A 60 -10.58 -5.20 2.72
CA PHE A 60 -9.32 -4.92 3.41
C PHE A 60 -9.57 -4.33 4.80
N ASP A 61 -8.56 -4.33 5.66
CA ASP A 61 -8.59 -3.71 7.00
C ASP A 61 -7.81 -2.39 7.03
N ILE A 62 -6.65 -2.39 6.37
CA ILE A 62 -5.69 -1.28 6.36
C ILE A 62 -5.36 -0.91 4.92
N ALA A 63 -5.44 0.37 4.58
CA ALA A 63 -4.90 0.94 3.35
C ALA A 63 -3.55 1.62 3.63
N LEU A 64 -2.51 1.23 2.89
CA LEU A 64 -1.23 1.92 2.88
C LEU A 64 -1.17 2.89 1.71
N LEU A 65 -1.02 4.18 2.01
CA LEU A 65 -1.06 5.26 1.03
C LEU A 65 0.36 5.78 0.76
N SER A 66 0.76 5.78 -0.51
CA SER A 66 1.99 6.39 -1.03
C SER A 66 1.63 7.27 -2.21
N ALA A 67 0.76 8.27 -1.96
CA ALA A 67 0.05 9.03 -3.00
C ALA A 67 0.20 10.56 -2.89
N GLY A 68 1.16 11.05 -2.08
CA GLY A 68 1.38 12.49 -1.91
C GLY A 68 0.11 13.21 -1.42
N SER A 69 -0.22 14.36 -2.02
CA SER A 69 -1.41 15.14 -1.65
C SER A 69 -2.72 14.34 -1.78
N ASN A 70 -2.80 13.36 -2.67
CA ASN A 70 -4.01 12.54 -2.81
C ASN A 70 -4.25 11.66 -1.58
N ALA A 71 -3.20 11.32 -0.80
CA ALA A 71 -3.36 10.59 0.45
C ALA A 71 -4.16 11.38 1.49
N VAL A 72 -4.03 12.72 1.51
CA VAL A 72 -4.78 13.61 2.41
C VAL A 72 -6.28 13.55 2.15
N ILE A 73 -6.68 13.31 0.90
CA ILE A 73 -8.09 13.22 0.49
C ILE A 73 -8.61 11.78 0.71
N LEU A 74 -7.83 10.79 0.31
CA LEU A 74 -8.24 9.38 0.39
C LEU A 74 -8.28 8.85 1.84
N ALA A 75 -7.39 9.31 2.73
CA ALA A 75 -7.35 8.84 4.10
C ALA A 75 -8.68 9.03 4.88
N PRO A 76 -9.28 10.23 4.93
CA PRO A 76 -10.57 10.40 5.60
C PRO A 76 -11.72 9.65 4.91
N PHE A 77 -11.70 9.55 3.57
CA PHE A 77 -12.66 8.72 2.84
C PHE A 77 -12.58 7.27 3.30
N ILE A 78 -11.39 6.67 3.32
CA ILE A 78 -11.19 5.28 3.76
C ILE A 78 -11.61 5.11 5.22
N ALA A 79 -11.23 6.05 6.09
CA ALA A 79 -11.60 6.02 7.50
C ALA A 79 -13.12 6.05 7.73
N SER A 80 -13.89 6.70 6.85
CA SER A 80 -15.35 6.72 6.93
C SER A 80 -16.03 5.35 6.77
N TYR A 81 -15.30 4.34 6.24
CA TYR A 81 -15.76 2.94 6.14
C TYR A 81 -15.28 2.05 7.30
N ASN A 82 -14.91 2.63 8.44
CA ASN A 82 -14.32 1.92 9.58
C ASN A 82 -13.05 1.12 9.20
N LYS A 83 -12.26 1.65 8.25
CA LYS A 83 -10.97 1.11 7.85
C LYS A 83 -9.85 2.01 8.36
N VAL A 84 -8.63 1.47 8.43
CA VAL A 84 -7.44 2.27 8.78
C VAL A 84 -6.76 2.74 7.51
N ALA A 85 -6.39 4.02 7.44
CA ALA A 85 -5.55 4.55 6.38
C ALA A 85 -4.23 5.05 6.97
N LEU A 86 -3.10 4.53 6.47
CA LEU A 86 -1.76 4.93 6.88
C LEU A 86 -1.05 5.58 5.70
N ASP A 87 -0.74 6.87 5.82
CA ASP A 87 0.17 7.53 4.88
C ASP A 87 1.61 7.10 5.18
N ILE A 88 2.20 6.34 4.27
CA ILE A 88 3.57 5.84 4.33
C ILE A 88 4.52 6.64 3.42
N GLY A 89 4.05 7.77 2.89
CA GLY A 89 4.82 8.73 2.12
C GLY A 89 5.48 8.12 0.89
N ARG A 90 6.78 7.85 0.97
CA ARG A 90 7.59 7.32 -0.14
C ARG A 90 7.98 5.86 0.02
N ALA A 91 7.49 5.16 1.04
CA ALA A 91 7.97 3.81 1.39
C ALA A 91 7.74 2.75 0.29
N MET A 92 6.81 2.97 -0.66
CA MET A 92 6.67 2.11 -1.85
C MET A 92 7.74 2.35 -2.93
N ASN A 93 8.69 3.26 -2.71
CA ASN A 93 9.79 3.50 -3.65
C ASN A 93 10.85 2.40 -3.52
N PRO A 94 11.15 1.64 -4.60
CA PRO A 94 12.16 0.57 -4.57
C PRO A 94 13.54 0.98 -4.07
N ARG A 95 13.90 2.27 -4.22
CA ARG A 95 15.19 2.80 -3.75
C ARG A 95 15.32 2.81 -2.22
N LEU A 96 14.20 2.72 -1.49
CA LEU A 96 14.16 2.70 -0.03
C LEU A 96 14.08 1.28 0.54
N TRP A 97 13.89 0.28 -0.32
CA TRP A 97 13.85 -1.11 0.13
C TRP A 97 15.26 -1.59 0.42
N PRO A 98 15.43 -2.53 1.37
CA PRO A 98 16.69 -3.22 1.55
C PRO A 98 17.08 -3.80 0.20
N LYS A 99 18.26 -3.43 -0.31
CA LYS A 99 18.86 -4.19 -1.41
C LYS A 99 18.98 -5.61 -0.89
N SER A 100 18.40 -6.57 -1.59
CA SER A 100 18.56 -7.98 -1.25
C SER A 100 20.04 -8.24 -1.01
N ALA A 101 20.37 -8.96 0.06
CA ALA A 101 21.67 -9.60 0.19
C ALA A 101 21.78 -10.64 -0.94
N ALA A 102 22.18 -10.19 -2.11
CA ALA A 102 22.72 -10.99 -3.20
C ALA A 102 24.17 -10.49 -3.28
N SER A 103 25.21 -11.24 -2.95
CA SER A 103 25.42 -12.68 -2.98
C SER A 103 26.49 -13.04 -1.94
N SER A 104 26.21 -14.02 -1.09
CA SER A 104 27.23 -14.80 -0.38
C SER A 104 27.32 -16.15 -1.07
N GLU A 105 27.92 -16.14 -2.25
CA GLU A 105 28.56 -17.31 -2.87
C GLU A 105 29.98 -16.90 -3.26
#